data_AF-A0A3B1AJL6-F1
#
_entry.id   AF-A0A3B1AJL6-F1
#
_cell.length_a   1.000
_cell.length_b   1.000
_cell.length_c   1.000
_cell.angle_alpha   90.00
_cell.angle_beta   90.00
_cell.angle_gamma   90.00
#
_symmetry.space_group_name_H-M   'P 1'
#
loop_
_entity.id
_entity.type
_entity.pdbx_description
1 polymer ?
#
loop_
_entity_poly.entity_id
_entity_poly.type
_entity_poly.pdbx_seq_one_letter_code
_entity_poly.pdbx_strand_id
1 'polypeptide(L)' 'MSSGKIVQIIGAVVDVEFSRDAMPKVHEALKLSEVDLTLEIQQQLGDGVVRAIAMGSTDGLKRGMAVDATGS' A
#
# COMPACT_ATOMS: atom_id res chain seq x y z
N MET A 1 10.71 -5.34 7.39
CA MET A 1 9.90 -5.24 6.17
C MET A 1 8.54 -5.81 6.53
N SER A 2 7.53 -4.96 6.61
CA SER A 2 6.15 -5.39 6.81
C SER A 2 5.51 -5.65 5.45
N SER A 3 4.73 -6.72 5.32
CA SER A 3 4.03 -7.04 4.09
C SER A 3 2.52 -6.87 4.28
N GLY A 4 1.88 -6.37 3.24
CA GLY A 4 0.45 -6.08 3.18
C GLY A 4 -0.18 -6.54 1.88
N LYS A 5 -1.49 -6.36 1.76
CA LYS A 5 -2.28 -6.74 0.59
C LYS A 5 -3.21 -5.63 0.17
N ILE A 6 -3.36 -5.42 -1.13
CA ILE A 6 -4.32 -4.43 -1.66
C ILE A 6 -5.74 -4.89 -1.35
N VAL A 7 -6.54 -4.04 -0.71
CA VAL A 7 -7.97 -4.30 -0.44
C VAL A 7 -8.89 -3.45 -1.31
N GLN A 8 -8.44 -2.28 -1.76
CA GLN A 8 -9.24 -1.38 -2.59
C GLN A 8 -8.37 -0.55 -3.54
N ILE A 9 -8.92 -0.25 -4.72
CA ILE A 9 -8.28 0.57 -5.75
C ILE A 9 -9.34 1.53 -6.30
N ILE A 10 -9.12 2.84 -6.19
CA ILE A 10 -9.96 3.91 -6.78
C ILE A 10 -9.01 4.90 -7.46
N GLY A 11 -8.84 4.76 -8.78
CA GLY A 11 -7.84 5.54 -9.51
C GLY A 11 -6.46 5.38 -8.86
N ALA A 12 -5.78 6.50 -8.59
CA ALA A 12 -4.47 6.50 -7.92
C ALA A 12 -4.53 6.20 -6.41
N VAL A 13 -5.73 6.16 -5.80
CA VAL A 13 -5.90 5.86 -4.38
C VAL A 13 -5.99 4.36 -4.18
N VAL A 14 -5.08 3.81 -3.37
CA VAL A 14 -4.97 2.38 -3.09
C VAL A 14 -5.00 2.18 -1.59
N ASP A 15 -5.96 1.38 -1.10
CA ASP A 15 -5.98 0.98 0.30
C ASP A 15 -5.32 -0.40 0.45
N VAL A 16 -4.41 -0.50 1.42
CA VAL A 16 -3.59 -1.69 1.67
C VAL A 16 -3.78 -2.11 3.13
N GLU A 17 -4.06 -3.39 3.34
CA GLU A 17 -4.17 -4.00 4.66
C GLU A 17 -2.82 -4.60 5.08
N PHE A 18 -2.38 -4.25 6.29
CA PHE A 18 -1.22 -4.80 6.99
C PHE A 18 -1.67 -5.48 8.29
N SER A 19 -0.80 -6.33 8.83
CA SER A 19 -0.96 -6.78 10.22
C SER A 19 -0.94 -5.59 11.17
N ARG A 20 -1.82 -5.60 12.18
CA ARG A 20 -1.93 -4.53 13.18
C ARG A 20 -0.62 -4.30 13.94
N ASP A 21 0.16 -5.36 14.15
CA ASP A 21 1.44 -5.31 14.85
C ASP A 21 2.59 -4.79 13.99
N ALA A 22 2.34 -4.61 12.68
CA ALA A 22 3.34 -4.22 11.70
C ALA A 22 2.82 -3.09 10.78
N MET A 23 2.02 -2.18 11.36
CA MET A 23 1.45 -1.06 10.63
C MET A 23 2.54 -0.05 10.21
N PRO A 24 2.70 0.23 8.90
CA PRO A 24 3.62 1.26 8.43
C PRO A 24 3.12 2.69 8.75
N LYS A 25 4.05 3.65 8.72
CA LYS A 25 3.75 5.04 9.09
C LYS A 25 3.21 5.84 7.91
N VAL A 26 2.52 6.94 8.20
CA VAL A 26 2.20 7.94 7.19
C VAL A 26 3.49 8.52 6.60
N HIS A 27 3.50 8.79 5.29
CA HIS A 27 4.63 9.18 4.45
C HIS A 27 5.67 8.08 4.17
N GLU A 28 5.48 6.88 4.68
CA GLU A 28 6.32 5.74 4.32
C GLU A 28 5.96 5.22 2.92
N ALA A 29 6.98 4.79 2.17
CA ALA A 29 6.78 4.20 0.86
C ALA A 29 6.38 2.71 0.94
N LEU A 30 5.57 2.30 -0.02
CA LEU A 30 5.17 0.93 -0.27
C LEU A 30 5.62 0.53 -1.67
N LYS A 31 6.16 -0.68 -1.82
CA LYS A 31 6.65 -1.18 -3.11
C LYS A 31 5.87 -2.40 -3.57
N LEU A 32 5.45 -2.38 -4.84
CA LEU A 32 4.86 -3.50 -5.54
C LEU A 32 5.88 -4.03 -6.54
N SER A 33 6.69 -5.00 -6.11
CA SER A 33 7.82 -5.53 -6.89
C SER A 33 7.38 -6.15 -8.22
N GLU A 34 6.19 -6.74 -8.31
CA GLU A 34 5.68 -7.37 -9.54
C GLU A 34 5.44 -6.38 -10.70
N VAL A 35 5.17 -5.11 -10.38
CA VAL A 35 4.81 -4.08 -11.36
C VAL A 35 5.69 -2.83 -11.27
N ASP A 36 6.79 -2.92 -10.51
CA ASP A 36 7.73 -1.83 -10.21
C ASP A 36 7.05 -0.49 -9.81
N LEU A 37 5.96 -0.57 -9.05
CA LEU A 37 5.19 0.60 -8.64
C LEU A 37 5.47 0.96 -7.18
N THR A 38 5.58 2.26 -6.92
CA THR A 38 5.67 2.80 -5.56
C THR A 38 4.34 3.46 -5.18
N LEU A 39 3.87 3.23 -3.95
CA LEU A 39 2.79 3.98 -3.32
C LEU A 39 3.36 4.75 -2.12
N GLU A 40 2.80 5.90 -1.79
CA GLU A 40 3.12 6.64 -0.56
C GLU A 40 1.90 6.66 0.37
N ILE A 41 2.08 6.24 1.62
CA ILE A 41 1.00 6.24 2.61
C ILE A 41 0.62 7.67 2.98
N GLN A 42 -0.67 7.99 2.89
CA GLN A 42 -1.21 9.30 3.25
C GLN A 42 -2.03 9.28 4.55
N GLN A 43 -2.61 8.13 4.90
CA GLN A 43 -3.48 8.04 6.06
C GLN A 43 -3.55 6.60 6.58
N GLN A 44 -3.69 6.44 7.90
CA GLN A 44 -4.14 5.19 8.52
C GLN A 44 -5.66 5.26 8.72
N LEU A 45 -6.40 4.31 8.16
CA LEU A 45 -7.88 4.28 8.21
C LEU A 45 -8.42 3.51 9.42
N GLY A 46 -7.56 2.72 10.07
CA GLY A 46 -7.94 1.81 11.16
C GLY A 46 -7.98 0.36 10.70
N ASP A 47 -8.17 -0.55 11.65
CA ASP A 47 -8.33 -2.00 11.44
C ASP A 47 -7.22 -2.75 10.69
N GLY A 48 -6.04 -2.15 10.47
CA GLY A 48 -4.99 -2.75 9.64
C GLY A 48 -4.79 -2.01 8.31
N VAL A 49 -5.68 -1.07 7.96
CA VAL A 49 -5.72 -0.46 6.63
C VAL A 49 -5.03 0.89 6.61
N VAL A 50 -4.17 1.06 5.60
CA VAL A 50 -3.59 2.34 5.21
C VAL A 50 -4.10 2.75 3.84
N ARG A 51 -4.29 4.06 3.65
CA ARG A 51 -4.56 4.67 2.35
C ARG A 51 -3.26 5.23 1.78
N ALA A 52 -2.92 4.79 0.58
CA ALA A 52 -1.75 5.24 -0.14
C ALA A 52 -2.12 5.83 -1.51
N ILE A 53 -1.24 6.68 -2.04
CA ILE A 53 -1.35 7.23 -3.40
C ILE A 53 -0.27 6.59 -4.26
N ALA A 54 -0.66 6.10 -5.44
CA ALA A 54 0.28 5.55 -6.42
C ALA A 54 1.12 6.64 -7.10
N MET A 55 2.43 6.43 -7.16
CA MET A 55 3.39 7.32 -7.85
C MET A 55 3.54 6.97 -9.33
N GLY A 56 2.50 6.42 -9.93
CA GLY A 56 2.48 5.91 -11.31
C GLY A 56 1.12 5.36 -11.69
N SER A 57 1.04 4.66 -12.84
CA SER A 57 -0.21 4.03 -13.27
C SER A 57 -0.61 2.88 -12.34
N THR A 58 -1.91 2.80 -12.05
CA THR A 58 -2.54 1.69 -11.31
C THR A 58 -3.16 0.64 -12.23
N ASP A 59 -2.90 0.73 -13.53
CA ASP A 59 -3.40 -0.25 -14.50
C ASP A 59 -2.83 -1.64 -14.20
N GLY A 60 -3.70 -2.64 -14.22
CA GLY A 60 -3.32 -4.03 -13.94
C GLY A 60 -3.18 -4.37 -12.45
N LEU A 61 -3.29 -3.40 -11.53
CA LEU A 61 -3.37 -3.70 -10.10
C LEU A 61 -4.62 -4.51 -9.77
N LYS A 62 -4.48 -5.42 -8.82
CA LYS A 62 -5.55 -6.31 -8.36
C LYS A 62 -5.57 -6.37 -6.84
N ARG A 63 -6.77 -6.52 -6.27
CA ARG A 63 -6.91 -6.83 -4.85
C ARG A 63 -6.19 -8.13 -4.52
N GLY A 64 -5.61 -8.21 -3.34
CA GLY A 64 -4.82 -9.34 -2.87
C GLY A 64 -3.36 -9.32 -3.34
N MET A 65 -2.96 -8.43 -4.26
CA MET A 65 -1.55 -8.26 -4.61
C MET A 65 -0.73 -7.89 -3.38
N ALA A 66 0.46 -8.48 -3.28
CA ALA A 66 1.40 -8.24 -2.20
C ALA A 66 2.03 -6.85 -2.33
N VAL A 67 2.23 -6.20 -1.19
CA VAL A 67 2.82 -4.87 -1.07
C VAL A 67 3.79 -4.89 0.09
N ASP A 68 5.01 -4.40 -0.12
CA ASP A 68 6.04 -4.35 0.93
C ASP A 68 6.27 -2.93 1.41
N ALA A 69 6.29 -2.72 2.73
CA ALA A 69 6.65 -1.44 3.33
C ALA A 69 8.17 -1.28 3.40
N THR A 70 8.68 -0.12 2.98
CA THR A 70 10.12 0.15 2.86
C THR A 70 10.79 0.47 4.20
N GLY A 71 10.03 0.89 5.21
CA GLY A 71 10.56 1.35 6.50
C GLY A 71 11.09 2.79 6.50
N SER A 72 10.95 3.52 5.39
CA SER A 72 11.40 4.90 5.21
C SER A 72 10.56 5.66 4.20
#